data_AF-A0A820AWQ1-F1
#
_entry.id   AF-A0A820AWQ1-F1
#
_cell.length_a   1.000
_cell.length_b   1.000
_cell.length_c   1.000
_cell.angle_alpha   90.00
_cell.angle_beta   90.00
_cell.angle_gamma   90.00
#
_symmetry.space_group_name_H-M   'P 1'
#
loop_
_entity.id
_entity.type
_entity.pdbx_description
1 polymer ?
#
loop_
_entity_poly.entity_id
_entity_poly.type
_entity_poly.pdbx_seq_one_letter_code
_entity_poly.pdbx_strand_id
1 'polypeptide(L)'
;MNGSSGHAGLFSNLNDMSILTQVTLNKGTYGNIKFLSQNVQDMFLTPYSSNPTFGLGWRLNRTKSLPWFGLYASDEAYGHTGRTGTCTVIDSQHSMAI
;
A
#
# COMPACT_ATOMS: atom_id res chain seq x y z
N MET A 1 10.66 -26.23 5.65
CA MET A 1 10.67 -24.84 5.13
C MET A 1 11.30 -23.97 6.21
N ASN A 2 12.49 -23.41 5.98
CA ASN A 2 13.24 -22.63 6.98
C ASN A 2 12.70 -21.20 7.20
N GLY A 3 11.38 -21.03 7.25
CA GLY A 3 10.76 -19.83 7.83
C GLY A 3 11.00 -18.47 7.16
N SER A 4 11.75 -18.38 6.05
CA SER A 4 11.97 -17.12 5.34
C SER A 4 11.22 -17.09 4.01
N SER A 5 9.91 -16.90 4.05
CA SER A 5 9.14 -16.57 2.85
C SER A 5 8.74 -15.11 2.88
N GLY A 6 9.35 -14.27 2.05
CA GLY A 6 9.07 -12.82 2.01
C GLY A 6 7.65 -12.45 1.58
N HIS A 7 6.84 -13.42 1.13
CA HIS A 7 5.48 -13.20 0.66
C HIS A 7 4.40 -13.54 1.71
N ALA A 8 4.73 -14.21 2.82
CA ALA A 8 3.76 -14.62 3.86
C ALA A 8 4.46 -15.02 5.17
N GLY A 9 3.73 -14.96 6.29
CA GLY A 9 4.22 -15.43 7.60
C GLY A 9 4.66 -14.31 8.56
N LEU A 10 4.48 -13.04 8.17
CA LEU A 10 4.58 -11.91 9.08
C LEU A 10 3.28 -11.79 9.89
N PHE A 11 3.40 -11.71 11.21
CA PHE A 11 2.31 -11.41 12.12
C PHE A 11 2.48 -9.98 12.64
N SER A 12 1.39 -9.22 12.69
CA SER A 12 1.40 -7.82 13.07
C SER A 12 0.03 -7.42 13.64
N ASN A 13 -0.12 -6.17 14.06
CA ASN A 13 -1.35 -5.62 14.63
C ASN A 13 -1.71 -4.27 13.96
N LEU A 14 -2.85 -3.70 14.35
CA LEU A 14 -3.34 -2.44 13.77
C LEU A 14 -2.41 -1.24 14.03
N ASN A 15 -1.71 -1.20 15.16
CA ASN A 15 -0.79 -0.12 15.49
C ASN A 15 0.48 -0.15 14.62
N ASP A 16 1.03 -1.34 14.39
CA ASP A 16 2.17 -1.49 13.48
C ASP A 16 1.77 -1.11 12.05
N MET A 17 0.59 -1.55 11.61
CA MET A 17 0.05 -1.23 10.29
C MET A 17 -0.23 0.26 10.12
N SER A 18 -0.73 0.95 11.16
CA SER A 18 -0.97 2.39 11.09
C SER A 18 0.32 3.19 10.91
N ILE A 19 1.43 2.76 11.51
CA ILE A 19 2.75 3.35 11.27
C ILE A 19 3.17 3.14 9.82
N LEU A 20 3.06 1.92 9.30
CA LEU A 20 3.44 1.59 7.92
C LEU A 20 2.63 2.39 6.88
N THR A 21 1.30 2.44 7.04
CA THR A 21 0.45 3.21 6.12
C THR A 21 0.74 4.70 6.23
N GLN A 22 0.99 5.21 7.44
CA GLN A 22 1.34 6.61 7.66
C GLN A 22 2.69 6.99 7.05
N VAL A 23 3.71 6.12 7.10
CA VAL A 23 4.98 6.34 6.38
C VAL A 23 4.71 6.64 4.91
N THR A 24 3.80 5.89 4.32
CA THR A 24 3.50 5.96 2.89
C THR A 24 2.67 7.20 2.55
N LEU A 25 1.66 7.54 3.37
CA LEU A 25 0.92 8.80 3.27
C LEU A 25 1.83 10.03 3.41
N ASN A 26 2.80 9.96 4.32
CA ASN A 26 3.80 10.99 4.56
C ASN A 26 4.98 10.92 3.59
N LYS A 27 4.82 10.23 2.46
CA LYS A 27 5.81 10.22 1.37
C LYS A 27 7.18 9.67 1.79
N GLY A 28 7.17 8.61 2.58
CA GLY A 28 8.36 7.89 3.03
C GLY A 28 8.91 8.32 4.39
N THR A 29 8.16 9.11 5.16
CA THR A 29 8.62 9.63 6.47
C THR A 29 7.62 9.35 7.59
N TYR A 30 8.11 9.20 8.82
CA TYR A 30 7.24 9.13 10.01
C TYR A 30 7.93 9.83 11.16
N GLY A 31 7.29 10.89 11.67
CA GLY A 31 7.95 11.84 12.57
C GLY A 31 9.21 12.42 11.92
N ASN A 32 10.35 12.32 12.61
CA ASN A 32 11.64 12.80 12.13
C ASN A 32 12.47 11.73 11.38
N ILE A 33 11.89 10.54 11.15
CA ILE A 33 12.59 9.42 10.50
C ILE A 33 12.19 9.36 9.02
N LYS A 34 13.20 9.29 8.14
CA LYS A 34 13.02 9.05 6.70
C LYS A 34 13.35 7.60 6.38
N PHE A 35 12.35 6.85 5.92
CA PHE A 35 12.48 5.47 5.49
C PHE A 35 12.76 5.39 3.99
N LEU A 36 12.06 6.20 3.19
CA LEU A 36 12.16 6.24 1.74
C LEU A 36 12.29 7.70 1.26
N SER A 37 12.91 7.92 0.11
CA SER A 37 12.77 9.20 -0.59
C SER A 37 11.44 9.24 -1.35
N GLN A 38 10.95 10.45 -1.64
CA GLN A 38 9.77 10.63 -2.49
C GLN A 38 9.93 9.89 -3.83
N ASN A 39 11.08 10.00 -4.48
CA ASN A 39 11.30 9.31 -5.76
C ASN A 39 11.16 7.79 -5.65
N VAL A 40 11.62 7.20 -4.53
CA VAL A 40 11.43 5.76 -4.29
C VAL A 40 9.96 5.45 -4.03
N GLN A 41 9.27 6.28 -3.24
CA GLN A 41 7.83 6.15 -3.02
C GLN A 41 7.05 6.17 -4.35
N ASP A 42 7.40 7.08 -5.26
CA ASP A 42 6.78 7.21 -6.58
C ASP A 42 7.04 5.97 -7.46
N MET A 43 8.24 5.39 -7.36
CA MET A 43 8.55 4.13 -8.05
C MET A 43 7.63 2.99 -7.59
N PHE A 44 7.31 2.92 -6.28
CA PHE A 44 6.40 1.89 -5.77
C PHE A 44 4.98 2.03 -6.29
N LEU A 45 4.56 3.27 -6.60
CA LEU A 45 3.21 3.60 -7.08
C LEU A 45 3.14 3.78 -8.61
N THR A 46 4.25 3.55 -9.30
CA THR A 46 4.30 3.56 -10.77
C THR A 46 3.61 2.30 -11.31
N PRO A 47 2.58 2.43 -12.16
CA PRO A 47 1.87 1.29 -12.73
C PRO A 47 2.74 0.51 -13.72
N TYR A 48 2.58 -0.81 -13.72
CA TYR A 48 3.18 -1.68 -14.72
C TYR A 48 2.49 -1.50 -16.08
N SER A 49 3.27 -1.53 -17.17
CA SER A 49 2.75 -1.33 -18.53
C SER A 49 1.76 -2.40 -18.99
N SER A 50 1.98 -3.66 -18.58
CA SER A 50 1.10 -4.79 -18.93
C SER A 50 -0.19 -4.84 -18.11
N ASN A 51 -0.16 -4.27 -16.91
CA ASN A 51 -1.33 -4.22 -16.04
C ASN A 51 -1.21 -3.02 -15.08
N PRO A 52 -2.00 -1.95 -15.30
CA PRO A 52 -1.89 -0.71 -14.52
C PRO A 52 -2.39 -0.85 -13.07
N THR A 53 -2.95 -2.00 -12.70
CA THR A 53 -3.38 -2.28 -11.33
C THR A 53 -2.26 -2.81 -10.44
N PHE A 54 -1.06 -3.03 -10.96
CA PHE A 54 0.12 -3.41 -10.18
C PHE A 54 1.13 -2.27 -10.13
N GLY A 55 1.65 -2.01 -8.92
CA GLY A 55 2.90 -1.30 -8.66
C GLY A 55 3.93 -2.24 -8.01
N LEU A 56 5.03 -1.71 -7.50
CA LEU A 56 6.00 -2.51 -6.76
C LEU A 56 5.46 -2.81 -5.36
N GLY A 57 4.99 -4.03 -5.13
CA GLY A 57 4.45 -4.47 -3.83
C GLY A 57 3.03 -3.98 -3.51
N TRP A 58 2.41 -3.18 -4.38
CA TRP A 58 1.06 -2.64 -4.19
C TRP A 58 0.12 -2.99 -5.34
N ARG A 59 -1.18 -3.09 -5.02
CA ARG A 59 -2.26 -2.95 -6.00
C ARG A 59 -2.62 -1.47 -6.10
N LEU A 60 -2.91 -0.99 -7.29
CA LEU A 60 -3.26 0.41 -7.57
C LEU A 60 -4.70 0.49 -8.08
N ASN A 61 -5.47 1.48 -7.62
CA ASN A 61 -6.87 1.68 -8.01
C ASN A 61 -7.06 2.40 -9.36
N ARG A 62 -6.05 2.36 -10.25
CA ARG A 62 -6.01 3.15 -11.50
C ARG A 62 -7.14 2.87 -12.49
N THR A 63 -7.78 1.72 -12.40
CA THR A 63 -8.84 1.29 -13.32
C THR A 63 -10.22 1.18 -12.65
N LYS A 64 -10.28 1.39 -11.33
CA LYS A 64 -11.46 1.09 -10.49
C LYS A 64 -12.06 -0.31 -10.66
N SER A 65 -11.28 -1.27 -11.19
CA SER A 65 -11.74 -2.63 -11.46
C SER A 65 -11.61 -3.57 -10.25
N LEU A 66 -11.18 -3.05 -9.10
CA LEU A 66 -10.90 -3.79 -7.88
C LEU A 66 -11.85 -3.33 -6.77
N PRO A 67 -13.00 -4.00 -6.60
CA PRO A 67 -14.10 -3.49 -5.76
C PRO A 67 -13.74 -3.38 -4.27
N TRP A 68 -12.71 -4.08 -3.80
CA TRP A 68 -12.27 -4.03 -2.40
C TRP A 68 -11.59 -2.71 -2.01
N PHE A 69 -11.23 -1.85 -2.98
CA PHE A 69 -10.87 -0.45 -2.69
C PHE A 69 -12.08 0.36 -2.20
N GLY A 70 -13.30 -0.07 -2.54
CA GLY A 70 -14.53 0.64 -2.23
C GLY A 70 -14.93 1.63 -3.33
N LEU A 71 -16.22 1.99 -3.35
CA LEU A 71 -16.83 2.84 -4.38
C LEU A 71 -16.27 4.27 -4.40
N TYR A 72 -15.81 4.76 -3.24
CA TYR A 72 -15.41 6.15 -3.04
C TYR A 72 -13.89 6.34 -3.03
N ALA A 73 -13.11 5.28 -3.19
CA ALA A 73 -11.66 5.42 -3.28
C ALA A 73 -11.25 6.20 -4.53
N SER A 74 -10.26 7.08 -4.38
CA SER A 74 -9.71 7.85 -5.49
C SER A 74 -8.92 6.95 -6.45
N ASP A 75 -8.59 7.49 -7.63
CA ASP A 75 -7.67 6.84 -8.57
C ASP A 75 -6.21 6.85 -8.07
N GLU A 76 -5.91 7.57 -6.98
CA GLU A 76 -4.62 7.55 -6.31
C GLU A 76 -4.56 6.50 -5.19
N ALA A 77 -5.66 5.81 -4.89
CA ALA A 77 -5.67 4.79 -3.86
C ALA A 77 -4.82 3.57 -4.26
N TYR A 78 -4.13 2.99 -3.27
CA TYR A 78 -3.34 1.78 -3.42
C TYR A 78 -3.41 0.94 -2.14
N GLY A 79 -3.09 -0.34 -2.24
CA GLY A 79 -3.39 -1.26 -1.16
C GLY A 79 -2.99 -2.70 -1.42
N HIS A 80 -3.30 -3.58 -0.47
CA HIS A 80 -3.04 -5.01 -0.60
C HIS A 80 -4.04 -5.82 0.23
N THR A 81 -4.30 -7.04 -0.21
CA THR A 81 -5.12 -8.01 0.53
C THR A 81 -4.27 -9.17 1.03
N GLY A 82 -4.53 -9.64 2.24
CA GLY A 82 -3.95 -10.85 2.81
C GLY A 82 -4.85 -12.05 2.58
N ARG A 83 -4.25 -13.24 2.48
CA ARG A 83 -4.97 -14.49 2.19
C ARG A 83 -6.08 -14.80 3.21
N THR A 84 -5.93 -14.36 4.45
CA THR A 84 -6.90 -14.61 5.55
C THR A 84 -7.90 -13.46 5.73
N GLY A 85 -7.99 -12.53 4.78
CA GLY A 85 -9.01 -11.48 4.77
C GLY A 85 -8.57 -10.12 5.30
N THR A 86 -7.30 -9.93 5.68
CA THR A 86 -6.79 -8.59 5.95
C THR A 86 -6.79 -7.76 4.68
N CYS A 87 -7.13 -6.48 4.79
CA CYS A 87 -7.14 -5.54 3.68
C CYS A 87 -6.52 -4.24 4.17
N THR A 88 -5.74 -3.60 3.31
CA THR A 88 -5.20 -2.27 3.56
C THR A 88 -5.45 -1.42 2.33
N VAL A 89 -6.01 -0.23 2.52
CA VAL A 89 -6.23 0.78 1.49
C VAL A 89 -5.65 2.10 1.97
N ILE A 90 -4.86 2.73 1.14
CA ILE A 90 -4.22 4.02 1.41
C ILE A 90 -4.60 4.95 0.26
N ASP A 91 -5.18 6.10 0.58
CA ASP A 91 -5.64 7.09 -0.39
C ASP A 91 -5.01 8.45 -0.07
N SER A 92 -3.98 8.81 -0.85
CA SER A 92 -3.25 10.08 -0.68
C SER A 92 -4.12 11.29 -0.97
N GLN A 93 -5.06 11.18 -1.91
CA GLN A 93 -5.96 12.27 -2.27
C GLN A 93 -6.85 12.66 -1.07
N HIS A 94 -7.32 11.67 -0.32
CA HIS A 94 -8.14 11.88 0.87
C HIS A 94 -7.34 11.92 2.18
N SER A 95 -6.01 11.77 2.13
CA SER A 95 -5.14 11.65 3.31
C SER A 95 -5.64 10.60 4.31
N MET A 96 -6.06 9.44 3.78
CA MET A 96 -6.73 8.39 4.56
C MET A 96 -6.03 7.04 4.37
N ALA A 97 -6.05 6.22 5.42
CA ALA A 97 -5.72 4.80 5.34
C ALA A 97 -6.74 3.98 6.14
N ILE A 98 -7.09 2.80 5.61
CA ILE A 98 -8.05 1.83 6.15
C ILE A 98 -7.38 0.46 6.20
#